data_AF-A0AAU9W2Y1-F1
#
_entry.id   AF-A0AAU9W2Y1-F1
#
_cell.length_a   1.000
_cell.length_b   1.000
_cell.length_c   1.000
_cell.angle_alpha   90.00
_cell.angle_beta   90.00
_cell.angle_gamma   90.00
#
_symmetry.space_group_name_H-M   'P 1'
#
loop_
_entity.id
_entity.type
_entity.pdbx_description
1 polymer ?
#
loop_
_entity_poly.entity_id
_entity_poly.type
_entity_poly.pdbx_seq_one_letter_code
_entity_poly.pdbx_strand_id
1 'polypeptide(L)'
;MANENSLLESFESLAVGSNWKKPEEPDPINVPIFASSTFKTSSVDHAEELALGKSGWLYSRWINPTVDAAAQTLNNLEGGQGTLLFSSGMAAITNVLFATLSSGDHVVGPRMVYSGTLALFRNHLPRFGVECTLVDGFDVSSYRKAVKPNTKVLYCETPCNPTMTLTDLEEFGKLGKELGIITMCDSTFASSFNQKPIQQGIDVVIHSCTKYLGGHSDITAGSLTLSSQELHHKCYELQKFFGGCMSPFDAFLLHRGLKTLHVRMERHNQNAMEVAKFLEGHPKVQSSINCTFFKRELGKHLWKLVHVMKRRVTLMTLLFFAKTAQTLKSLVKISVKYRKDSLVLLHRQTIDVISLPTYFFQFKRVKMSRKFILTKSHKNLYKTLSDFFVQLPSKKLTFVNQGVKLESKYDKHRQEIRRSGNFFIERVYYPGLPSHPHHEIAKKQMTGFSGMLSFEVKGGRAEATRLVESRNLSGLMDVLPFPPCITKEDKKRLKTSTNLKLVKLAVSLGGVQSLIEIATAMTHPEKYVSVEERKETGLKESLIRFSVGLENAEDLKKDLEHALEKV
;
A
#
# COMPACT_ATOMS: atom_id res chain seq x y z
N MET A 1 18.31 -36.54 25.35
CA MET A 1 18.94 -35.95 24.15
C MET A 1 18.46 -34.53 24.06
N ALA A 2 19.36 -33.55 24.18
CA ALA A 2 18.99 -32.14 23.99
C ALA A 2 18.35 -31.98 22.61
N ASN A 3 17.29 -31.19 22.52
CA ASN A 3 16.53 -30.96 21.29
C ASN A 3 17.49 -30.38 20.23
N GLU A 4 18.01 -31.20 19.31
CA GLU A 4 18.98 -30.79 18.27
C GLU A 4 18.41 -29.67 17.37
N ASN A 5 17.09 -29.47 17.39
CA ASN A 5 16.40 -28.34 16.77
C ASN A 5 16.66 -26.98 17.45
N SER A 6 17.36 -26.91 18.58
CA SER A 6 17.65 -25.64 19.29
C SER A 6 18.68 -24.73 18.61
N LEU A 7 19.32 -25.17 17.52
CA LEU A 7 20.31 -24.36 16.79
C LEU A 7 19.74 -23.61 15.58
N LEU A 8 18.53 -23.94 15.12
CA LEU A 8 17.92 -23.36 13.90
C LEU A 8 16.78 -22.40 14.27
N GLU A 9 17.12 -21.13 14.50
CA GLU A 9 16.12 -20.10 14.86
C GLU A 9 15.84 -19.08 13.75
N SER A 10 16.80 -18.83 12.84
CA SER A 10 16.63 -17.79 11.82
C SER A 10 15.72 -18.23 10.68
N PHE A 11 15.00 -17.27 10.08
CA PHE A 11 14.08 -17.55 8.97
C PHE A 11 14.80 -18.21 7.79
N GLU A 12 16.00 -17.75 7.47
CA GLU A 12 16.82 -18.23 6.36
C GLU A 12 17.14 -19.72 6.53
N SER A 13 17.60 -20.09 7.73
CA SER A 13 17.94 -21.46 8.10
C SER A 13 16.70 -22.36 8.10
N LEU A 14 15.58 -21.88 8.65
CA LEU A 14 14.30 -22.60 8.64
C LEU A 14 13.75 -22.82 7.22
N ALA A 15 13.94 -21.86 6.32
CA ALA A 15 13.47 -21.94 4.94
C ALA A 15 14.26 -22.96 4.10
N VAL A 16 15.56 -23.10 4.37
CA VAL A 16 16.46 -24.01 3.64
C VAL A 16 16.42 -25.43 4.21
N GLY A 17 16.27 -25.55 5.53
CA GLY A 17 16.16 -26.81 6.24
C GLY A 17 14.88 -27.58 5.90
N SER A 18 14.88 -28.87 6.22
CA SER A 18 13.68 -29.69 6.20
C SER A 18 13.77 -30.73 7.31
N ASN A 19 12.78 -30.74 8.20
CA ASN A 19 12.69 -31.69 9.31
C ASN A 19 12.01 -33.01 8.89
N TRP A 20 11.99 -33.32 7.59
CA TRP A 20 11.38 -34.53 7.09
C TRP A 20 12.14 -35.76 7.60
N LYS A 21 11.40 -36.85 7.87
CA LYS A 21 11.99 -38.10 8.31
C LYS A 21 12.73 -38.78 7.16
N LYS A 22 14.06 -38.67 7.18
CA LYS A 22 14.98 -39.27 6.21
C LYS A 22 15.00 -40.81 6.33
N PRO A 23 15.18 -41.55 5.21
CA PRO A 23 15.48 -42.97 5.24
C PRO A 23 16.88 -43.25 5.83
N GLU A 24 17.22 -44.53 6.03
CA GLU A 24 18.57 -44.97 6.39
C GLU A 24 19.59 -44.58 5.31
N GLU A 25 20.86 -44.42 5.70
CA GLU A 25 21.93 -43.98 4.81
C GLU A 25 22.23 -44.99 3.68
N PRO A 26 22.53 -44.52 2.45
CA PRO A 26 22.58 -43.12 2.01
C PRO A 26 21.20 -42.53 1.71
N ASP A 27 20.98 -41.26 2.10
CA ASP A 27 19.72 -40.56 1.91
C ASP A 27 19.85 -39.34 0.98
N PRO A 28 18.78 -38.94 0.27
CA PRO A 28 18.81 -37.78 -0.62
C PRO A 28 18.75 -36.47 0.16
N ILE A 29 19.54 -35.48 -0.28
CA ILE A 29 19.54 -34.12 0.31
C ILE A 29 18.16 -33.45 0.16
N ASN A 30 17.54 -33.59 -1.02
CA ASN A 30 16.19 -33.09 -1.26
C ASN A 30 15.17 -34.18 -0.96
N VAL A 31 14.02 -33.77 -0.45
CA VAL A 31 12.86 -34.66 -0.28
C VAL A 31 12.48 -35.25 -1.63
N PRO A 32 12.43 -36.59 -1.78
CA PRO A 32 11.98 -37.22 -3.01
C PRO A 32 10.54 -36.84 -3.37
N ILE A 33 10.21 -36.94 -4.66
CA ILE A 33 8.82 -36.85 -5.12
C ILE A 33 8.18 -38.23 -4.91
N PHE A 34 7.38 -38.37 -3.86
CA PHE A 34 6.61 -39.59 -3.58
C PHE A 34 5.34 -39.59 -4.43
N ALA A 35 5.48 -39.86 -5.73
CA ALA A 35 4.40 -39.93 -6.71
C ALA A 35 3.57 -41.23 -6.57
N SER A 36 3.06 -41.51 -5.36
CA SER A 36 2.18 -42.64 -5.07
C SER A 36 0.82 -42.14 -4.58
N SER A 37 -0.23 -42.89 -4.86
CA SER A 37 -1.55 -42.69 -4.23
C SER A 37 -1.67 -43.44 -2.90
N THR A 38 -1.00 -44.59 -2.77
CA THR A 38 -1.21 -45.59 -1.72
C THR A 38 0.12 -46.04 -1.13
N PHE A 39 0.14 -46.31 0.16
CA PHE A 39 1.35 -46.77 0.87
C PHE A 39 1.15 -48.16 1.46
N LYS A 40 2.19 -48.99 1.40
CA LYS A 40 2.17 -50.36 1.95
C LYS A 40 2.26 -50.31 3.47
N THR A 41 1.46 -51.11 4.15
CA THR A 41 1.53 -51.34 5.60
C THR A 41 2.23 -52.68 5.90
N SER A 42 2.75 -52.82 7.12
CA SER A 42 3.46 -54.03 7.57
C SER A 42 2.54 -55.09 8.17
N SER A 43 1.38 -54.70 8.69
CA SER A 43 0.35 -55.57 9.29
C SER A 43 -1.03 -54.91 9.19
N VAL A 44 -2.07 -55.67 9.56
CA VAL A 44 -3.44 -55.14 9.72
C VAL A 44 -3.48 -54.10 10.85
N ASP A 45 -2.87 -54.40 11.99
CA ASP A 45 -2.80 -53.47 13.13
C ASP A 45 -2.16 -52.13 12.73
N HIS A 46 -1.05 -52.16 11.97
CA HIS A 46 -0.43 -50.93 11.47
C HIS A 46 -1.37 -50.17 10.52
N ALA A 47 -2.14 -50.86 9.68
CA ALA A 47 -3.13 -50.20 8.83
C ALA A 47 -4.27 -49.56 9.63
N GLU A 48 -4.75 -50.24 10.68
CA GLU A 48 -5.78 -49.71 11.58
C GLU A 48 -5.29 -48.48 12.34
N GLU A 49 -4.07 -48.51 12.85
CA GLU A 49 -3.43 -47.37 13.50
C GLU A 49 -3.38 -46.13 12.61
N LEU A 50 -2.95 -46.30 11.36
CA LEU A 50 -2.91 -45.20 10.39
C LEU A 50 -4.32 -44.72 10.00
N ALA A 51 -5.29 -45.64 9.87
CA ALA A 51 -6.68 -45.30 9.57
C ALA A 51 -7.36 -44.51 10.70
N LEU A 52 -6.98 -44.78 11.95
CA LEU A 52 -7.40 -44.02 13.14
C LEU A 52 -6.69 -42.67 13.30
N GLY A 53 -5.82 -42.30 12.36
CA GLY A 53 -5.14 -41.01 12.35
C GLY A 53 -3.86 -40.95 13.18
N LYS A 54 -3.25 -42.10 13.55
CA LYS A 54 -1.87 -42.09 14.07
C LYS A 54 -0.88 -41.63 13.00
N SER A 55 0.29 -41.18 13.42
CA SER A 55 1.31 -40.59 12.54
C SER A 55 1.80 -41.56 11.47
N GLY A 56 1.67 -41.18 10.19
CA GLY A 56 2.22 -41.91 9.06
C GLY A 56 1.44 -41.61 7.77
N TRP A 57 1.75 -42.36 6.71
CA TRP A 57 1.15 -42.17 5.38
C TRP A 57 0.41 -43.43 4.95
N LEU A 58 -0.88 -43.30 4.68
CA LEU A 58 -1.72 -44.39 4.18
C LEU A 58 -2.21 -44.12 2.75
N TYR A 59 -2.68 -42.90 2.51
CA TYR A 59 -3.29 -42.49 1.25
C TYR A 59 -3.03 -41.01 0.95
N SER A 60 -2.49 -40.69 -0.22
CA SER A 60 -1.96 -39.35 -0.55
C SER A 60 -2.99 -38.22 -0.58
N ARG A 61 -4.29 -38.53 -0.69
CA ARG A 61 -5.35 -37.52 -0.51
C ARG A 61 -5.36 -36.96 0.91
N TRP A 62 -5.00 -37.78 1.89
CA TRP A 62 -4.97 -37.39 3.29
C TRP A 62 -3.65 -36.70 3.61
N ILE A 63 -2.54 -37.40 3.34
CA ILE A 63 -1.19 -36.88 3.55
C ILE A 63 -0.19 -37.67 2.70
N ASN A 64 0.86 -36.99 2.23
CA ASN A 64 1.92 -37.55 1.40
C ASN A 64 3.28 -37.07 1.93
N PRO A 65 4.35 -37.88 1.93
CA PRO A 65 5.64 -37.48 2.51
C PRO A 65 6.23 -36.19 1.91
N THR A 66 6.08 -35.97 0.59
CA THR A 66 6.55 -34.75 -0.08
C THR A 66 5.72 -33.54 0.33
N VAL A 67 4.40 -33.71 0.45
CA VAL A 67 3.46 -32.66 0.89
C VAL A 67 3.70 -32.29 2.35
N ASP A 68 3.85 -33.30 3.20
CA ASP A 68 4.11 -33.17 4.63
C ASP A 68 5.42 -32.41 4.89
N ALA A 69 6.49 -32.75 4.18
CA ALA A 69 7.76 -32.03 4.32
C ALA A 69 7.64 -30.54 3.94
N ALA A 70 6.93 -30.21 2.86
CA ALA A 70 6.69 -28.82 2.46
C ALA A 70 5.82 -28.07 3.49
N ALA A 71 4.81 -28.76 4.04
CA ALA A 71 3.92 -28.23 5.06
C ALA A 71 4.67 -27.93 6.37
N GLN A 72 5.54 -28.84 6.82
CA GLN A 72 6.37 -28.65 8.00
C GLN A 72 7.32 -27.47 7.85
N THR A 73 7.99 -27.34 6.69
CA THR A 73 8.84 -26.18 6.41
C THR A 73 8.04 -24.88 6.52
N LEU A 74 6.87 -24.80 5.89
CA LEU A 74 6.03 -23.59 5.98
C LEU A 74 5.51 -23.34 7.41
N ASN A 75 5.15 -24.39 8.14
CA ASN A 75 4.72 -24.28 9.54
C ASN A 75 5.81 -23.68 10.43
N ASN A 76 7.06 -24.12 10.24
CA ASN A 76 8.21 -23.58 10.96
C ASN A 76 8.45 -22.11 10.64
N LEU A 77 8.23 -21.70 9.39
CA LEU A 77 8.31 -20.30 9.01
C LEU A 77 7.20 -19.48 9.67
N GLU A 78 5.96 -19.96 9.71
CA GLU A 78 4.83 -19.20 10.26
C GLU A 78 4.74 -19.23 11.81
N GLY A 79 5.26 -20.28 12.45
CA GLY A 79 5.17 -20.48 13.89
C GLY A 79 3.81 -20.98 14.37
N GLY A 80 3.09 -21.75 13.55
CA GLY A 80 1.81 -22.35 13.89
C GLY A 80 1.90 -23.72 14.57
N GLN A 81 0.74 -24.29 14.91
CA GLN A 81 0.59 -25.65 15.44
C GLN A 81 0.46 -26.72 14.35
N GLY A 82 0.34 -26.31 13.09
CA GLY A 82 0.28 -27.22 11.95
C GLY A 82 -0.10 -26.46 10.69
N THR A 83 0.40 -26.94 9.55
CA THR A 83 0.08 -26.38 8.24
C THR A 83 -0.50 -27.44 7.33
N LEU A 84 -1.57 -27.09 6.62
CA LEU A 84 -2.17 -27.90 5.57
C LEU A 84 -1.91 -27.27 4.21
N LEU A 85 -1.66 -28.09 3.20
CA LEU A 85 -1.38 -27.67 1.83
C LEU A 85 -2.50 -28.09 0.88
N PHE A 86 -2.90 -27.18 0.00
CA PHE A 86 -4.06 -27.30 -0.87
C PHE A 86 -3.70 -27.11 -2.35
N SER A 87 -4.55 -27.63 -3.24
CA SER A 87 -4.42 -27.46 -4.70
C SER A 87 -4.53 -26.00 -5.17
N SER A 88 -5.03 -25.08 -4.34
CA SER A 88 -5.06 -23.63 -4.62
C SER A 88 -5.33 -22.81 -3.35
N GLY A 89 -5.05 -21.50 -3.40
CA GLY A 89 -5.46 -20.58 -2.34
C GLY A 89 -6.98 -20.58 -2.10
N MET A 90 -7.79 -20.71 -3.16
CA MET A 90 -9.26 -20.81 -3.00
C MET A 90 -9.69 -22.12 -2.34
N ALA A 91 -9.00 -23.23 -2.58
CA ALA A 91 -9.26 -24.47 -1.87
C ALA A 91 -8.94 -24.33 -0.37
N ALA A 92 -7.86 -23.63 0.00
CA ALA A 92 -7.54 -23.31 1.39
C ALA A 92 -8.63 -22.42 2.05
N ILE A 93 -8.98 -21.29 1.41
CA ILE A 93 -10.01 -20.35 1.91
C ILE A 93 -11.35 -21.06 2.09
N THR A 94 -11.78 -21.82 1.08
CA THR A 94 -13.06 -22.54 1.13
C THR A 94 -13.04 -23.60 2.22
N ASN A 95 -11.96 -24.37 2.35
CA ASN A 95 -11.84 -25.39 3.38
C ASN A 95 -11.98 -24.80 4.79
N VAL A 96 -11.22 -23.77 5.15
CA VAL A 96 -11.30 -23.22 6.52
C VAL A 96 -12.67 -22.59 6.82
N LEU A 97 -13.29 -21.92 5.83
CA LEU A 97 -14.62 -21.34 6.02
C LEU A 97 -15.68 -22.42 6.25
N PHE A 98 -15.68 -23.50 5.46
CA PHE A 98 -16.61 -24.62 5.68
C PHE A 98 -16.26 -25.49 6.90
N ALA A 99 -15.01 -25.47 7.37
CA ALA A 99 -14.61 -26.14 8.61
C ALA A 99 -15.06 -25.37 9.87
N THR A 100 -15.42 -24.10 9.74
CA THR A 100 -15.75 -23.20 10.86
C THR A 100 -17.18 -22.68 10.85
N LEU A 101 -17.84 -22.67 9.69
CA LEU A 101 -19.19 -22.12 9.51
C LEU A 101 -20.19 -23.20 9.12
N SER A 102 -21.34 -23.17 9.77
CA SER A 102 -22.53 -23.97 9.49
C SER A 102 -23.72 -23.08 9.09
N SER A 103 -24.80 -23.70 8.62
CA SER A 103 -26.05 -22.98 8.34
C SER A 103 -26.54 -22.23 9.58
N GLY A 104 -26.88 -20.95 9.44
CA GLY A 104 -27.27 -20.05 10.53
C GLY A 104 -26.10 -19.29 11.17
N ASP A 105 -24.84 -19.63 10.86
CA ASP A 105 -23.69 -18.86 11.33
C ASP A 105 -23.48 -17.58 10.52
N HIS A 106 -22.66 -16.68 11.06
CA HIS A 106 -22.32 -15.41 10.45
C HIS A 106 -20.81 -15.19 10.35
N VAL A 107 -20.37 -14.58 9.24
CA VAL A 107 -18.98 -14.14 9.00
C VAL A 107 -18.92 -12.65 8.70
N VAL A 108 -17.92 -11.97 9.26
CA VAL A 108 -17.60 -10.57 8.92
C VAL A 108 -16.31 -10.55 8.11
N GLY A 109 -16.36 -9.95 6.92
CA GLY A 109 -15.20 -9.82 6.03
C GLY A 109 -15.10 -8.44 5.40
N PRO A 110 -14.00 -8.12 4.72
CA PRO A 110 -13.81 -6.84 4.07
C PRO A 110 -14.61 -6.73 2.75
N ARG A 111 -15.05 -5.51 2.41
CA ARG A 111 -15.66 -5.20 1.09
C ARG A 111 -14.65 -5.21 -0.05
N MET A 112 -13.37 -4.97 0.26
CA MET A 112 -12.25 -5.05 -0.68
C MET A 112 -11.34 -6.20 -0.25
N VAL A 113 -11.17 -7.16 -1.15
CA VAL A 113 -10.40 -8.41 -0.96
C VAL A 113 -10.27 -9.08 -2.32
N TYR A 114 -9.48 -10.15 -2.40
CA TYR A 114 -9.49 -11.03 -3.57
C TYR A 114 -10.92 -11.36 -4.05
N SER A 115 -11.17 -11.15 -5.36
CA SER A 115 -12.50 -11.25 -5.95
C SER A 115 -13.14 -12.64 -5.84
N GLY A 116 -12.34 -13.70 -5.78
CA GLY A 116 -12.83 -15.05 -5.49
C GLY A 116 -13.40 -15.17 -4.07
N THR A 117 -12.73 -14.59 -3.08
CA THR A 117 -13.20 -14.52 -1.69
C THR A 117 -14.46 -13.67 -1.59
N LEU A 118 -14.50 -12.53 -2.29
CA LEU A 118 -15.70 -11.68 -2.33
C LEU A 118 -16.91 -12.41 -2.93
N ALA A 119 -16.69 -13.18 -4.01
CA ALA A 119 -17.73 -14.01 -4.59
C ALA A 119 -18.20 -15.11 -3.63
N LEU A 120 -17.29 -15.69 -2.83
CA LEU A 120 -17.62 -16.68 -1.80
C LEU A 120 -18.57 -16.09 -0.76
N PHE A 121 -18.25 -14.90 -0.22
CA PHE A 121 -19.09 -14.21 0.75
C PHE A 121 -20.45 -13.76 0.19
N ARG A 122 -20.49 -13.26 -1.05
CA ARG A 122 -21.74 -12.72 -1.63
C ARG A 122 -22.67 -13.80 -2.18
N ASN A 123 -22.11 -14.80 -2.84
CA ASN A 123 -22.88 -15.66 -3.74
C ASN A 123 -22.95 -17.12 -3.28
N HIS A 124 -21.96 -17.59 -2.50
CA HIS A 124 -21.83 -19.02 -2.19
C HIS A 124 -22.19 -19.32 -0.74
N LEU A 125 -21.60 -18.63 0.24
CA LEU A 125 -21.93 -18.85 1.66
C LEU A 125 -23.43 -18.64 1.97
N PRO A 126 -24.10 -17.59 1.46
CA PRO A 126 -25.54 -17.41 1.67
C PRO A 126 -26.40 -18.55 1.12
N ARG A 127 -25.97 -19.22 0.04
CA ARG A 127 -26.68 -20.40 -0.50
C ARG A 127 -26.67 -21.59 0.46
N PHE A 128 -25.70 -21.65 1.38
CA PHE A 128 -25.61 -22.65 2.44
C PHE A 128 -26.17 -22.15 3.79
N GLY A 129 -26.85 -20.99 3.77
CA GLY A 129 -27.47 -20.39 4.95
C GLY A 129 -26.50 -19.69 5.90
N VAL A 130 -25.28 -19.37 5.45
CA VAL A 130 -24.33 -18.56 6.22
C VAL A 130 -24.55 -17.09 5.91
N GLU A 131 -24.80 -16.28 6.94
CA GLU A 131 -24.90 -14.83 6.80
C GLU A 131 -23.52 -14.20 6.61
N CYS A 132 -23.42 -13.17 5.77
CA CYS A 132 -22.18 -12.44 5.54
C CYS A 132 -22.39 -10.93 5.68
N THR A 133 -21.57 -10.26 6.50
CA THR A 133 -21.50 -8.79 6.56
C THR A 133 -20.17 -8.29 6.05
N LEU A 134 -20.19 -7.38 5.08
CA LEU A 134 -18.98 -6.80 4.49
C LEU A 134 -18.70 -5.39 5.02
N VAL A 135 -17.49 -5.19 5.55
CA VAL A 135 -17.08 -3.96 6.25
C VAL A 135 -15.91 -3.26 5.56
N ASP A 136 -15.53 -2.09 6.09
CA ASP A 136 -14.26 -1.48 5.71
C ASP A 136 -13.10 -2.27 6.32
N GLY A 137 -12.32 -2.93 5.47
CA GLY A 137 -11.43 -4.02 5.86
C GLY A 137 -10.25 -3.59 6.74
N PHE A 138 -9.83 -2.32 6.65
CA PHE A 138 -8.71 -1.78 7.40
C PHE A 138 -9.10 -1.17 8.76
N ASP A 139 -10.39 -1.01 9.03
CA ASP A 139 -10.89 -0.42 10.28
C ASP A 139 -11.46 -1.49 11.21
N VAL A 140 -10.69 -1.87 12.23
CA VAL A 140 -11.10 -2.86 13.24
C VAL A 140 -12.39 -2.47 13.96
N SER A 141 -12.68 -1.17 14.10
CA SER A 141 -13.94 -0.71 14.72
C SER A 141 -15.17 -1.04 13.86
N SER A 142 -15.01 -1.10 12.54
CA SER A 142 -16.07 -1.52 11.62
C SER A 142 -16.40 -3.01 11.75
N TYR A 143 -15.41 -3.87 12.01
CA TYR A 143 -15.66 -5.28 12.35
C TYR A 143 -16.46 -5.40 13.64
N ARG A 144 -16.06 -4.70 14.71
CA ARG A 144 -16.76 -4.75 16.00
C ARG A 144 -18.24 -4.38 15.86
N LYS A 145 -18.57 -3.36 15.08
CA LYS A 145 -19.96 -2.92 14.84
C LYS A 145 -20.79 -3.94 14.05
N ALA A 146 -20.14 -4.76 13.23
CA ALA A 146 -20.79 -5.74 12.38
C ALA A 146 -20.99 -7.11 13.06
N VAL A 147 -20.39 -7.34 14.24
CA VAL A 147 -20.57 -8.58 15.00
C VAL A 147 -22.03 -8.75 15.41
N LYS A 148 -22.53 -9.97 15.24
CA LYS A 148 -23.86 -10.46 15.63
C LYS A 148 -23.70 -11.61 16.64
N PRO A 149 -24.75 -12.01 17.37
CA PRO A 149 -24.68 -13.14 18.31
C PRO A 149 -24.25 -14.48 17.66
N ASN A 150 -24.51 -14.66 16.37
CA ASN A 150 -24.12 -15.84 15.59
C ASN A 150 -22.79 -15.67 14.82
N THR A 151 -22.03 -14.59 15.02
CA THR A 151 -20.72 -14.44 14.34
C THR A 151 -19.74 -15.49 14.83
N LYS A 152 -19.14 -16.26 13.90
CA LYS A 152 -18.11 -17.26 14.18
C LYS A 152 -16.74 -16.94 13.60
N VAL A 153 -16.69 -16.10 12.56
CA VAL A 153 -15.46 -15.77 11.85
C VAL A 153 -15.34 -14.27 11.60
N LEU A 154 -14.15 -13.72 11.86
CA LEU A 154 -13.66 -12.46 11.31
C LEU A 154 -12.56 -12.77 10.29
N TYR A 155 -12.70 -12.27 9.07
CA TYR A 155 -11.74 -12.48 7.99
C TYR A 155 -11.11 -11.15 7.58
N CYS A 156 -9.79 -11.10 7.39
CA CYS A 156 -9.08 -9.96 6.81
C CYS A 156 -8.07 -10.40 5.73
N GLU A 157 -7.68 -9.48 4.85
CA GLU A 157 -6.55 -9.60 3.92
C GLU A 157 -5.64 -8.39 4.14
N THR A 158 -4.36 -8.60 4.46
CA THR A 158 -3.44 -7.49 4.74
C THR A 158 -1.99 -7.81 4.36
N PRO A 159 -1.37 -7.05 3.42
CA PRO A 159 -1.95 -5.96 2.65
C PRO A 159 -3.09 -6.39 1.71
N CYS A 160 -4.09 -5.54 1.59
CA CYS A 160 -5.30 -5.79 0.82
C CYS A 160 -5.12 -5.45 -0.67
N ASN A 161 -5.55 -6.35 -1.55
CA ASN A 161 -5.67 -6.14 -2.98
C ASN A 161 -6.93 -5.32 -3.30
N PRO A 162 -6.90 -4.36 -4.25
CA PRO A 162 -5.74 -3.80 -4.97
C PRO A 162 -5.18 -2.51 -4.32
N THR A 163 -5.76 -2.06 -3.20
CA THR A 163 -5.54 -0.73 -2.61
C THR A 163 -4.33 -0.65 -1.68
N MET A 164 -3.69 -1.77 -1.36
CA MET A 164 -2.57 -1.91 -0.42
C MET A 164 -2.90 -1.40 1.00
N THR A 165 -4.18 -1.34 1.36
CA THR A 165 -4.63 -1.00 2.72
C THR A 165 -4.26 -2.10 3.70
N LEU A 166 -4.14 -1.74 4.99
CA LEU A 166 -3.61 -2.63 6.02
C LEU A 166 -4.62 -2.70 7.17
N THR A 167 -4.80 -3.90 7.71
CA THR A 167 -5.52 -4.13 8.97
C THR A 167 -4.49 -4.26 10.07
N ASP A 168 -4.65 -3.57 11.21
CA ASP A 168 -3.81 -3.80 12.39
C ASP A 168 -4.12 -5.19 12.96
N LEU A 169 -3.19 -6.13 12.76
CA LEU A 169 -3.40 -7.53 13.11
C LEU A 169 -3.47 -7.77 14.62
N GLU A 170 -2.78 -6.95 15.41
CA GLU A 170 -2.79 -7.08 16.86
C GLU A 170 -4.15 -6.62 17.43
N GLU A 171 -4.69 -5.51 16.93
CA GLU A 171 -6.03 -5.06 17.30
C GLU A 171 -7.12 -6.03 16.79
N PHE A 172 -6.94 -6.57 15.59
CA PHE A 172 -7.86 -7.55 14.99
C PHE A 172 -7.87 -8.87 15.76
N GLY A 173 -6.70 -9.41 16.11
CA GLY A 173 -6.56 -10.62 16.93
C GLY A 173 -7.12 -10.43 18.34
N LYS A 174 -6.87 -9.27 18.97
CA LYS A 174 -7.47 -8.91 20.27
C LYS A 174 -9.00 -8.91 20.21
N LEU A 175 -9.59 -8.31 19.17
CA LEU A 175 -11.05 -8.32 18.97
C LEU A 175 -11.60 -9.75 18.88
N GLY A 176 -10.95 -10.62 18.11
CA GLY A 176 -11.34 -12.04 18.01
C GLY A 176 -11.33 -12.73 19.36
N LYS A 177 -10.22 -12.60 20.10
CA LYS A 177 -10.05 -13.20 21.43
C LYS A 177 -11.06 -12.67 22.44
N GLU A 178 -11.30 -11.37 22.49
CA GLU A 178 -12.27 -10.73 23.39
C GLU A 178 -13.70 -11.27 23.19
N LEU A 179 -14.05 -11.60 21.95
CA LEU A 179 -15.40 -12.02 21.57
C LEU A 179 -15.54 -13.55 21.43
N GLY A 180 -14.44 -14.31 21.55
CA GLY A 180 -14.43 -15.75 21.29
C GLY A 180 -14.73 -16.10 19.83
N ILE A 181 -14.31 -15.25 18.88
CA ILE A 181 -14.55 -15.39 17.44
C ILE A 181 -13.24 -15.73 16.74
N ILE A 182 -13.26 -16.71 15.83
CA ILE A 182 -12.08 -17.13 15.07
C ILE A 182 -11.65 -16.02 14.12
N THR A 183 -10.36 -15.70 14.12
CA THR A 183 -9.74 -14.72 13.22
C THR A 183 -8.96 -15.39 12.10
N MET A 184 -9.18 -14.92 10.87
CA MET A 184 -8.49 -15.43 9.68
C MET A 184 -7.82 -14.28 8.95
N CYS A 185 -6.55 -14.45 8.59
CA CYS A 185 -5.79 -13.49 7.80
C CYS A 185 -5.26 -14.13 6.52
N ASP A 186 -5.70 -13.63 5.37
CA ASP A 186 -4.98 -13.83 4.12
C ASP A 186 -3.74 -12.92 4.09
N SER A 187 -2.58 -13.56 4.24
CA SER A 187 -1.27 -12.91 4.30
C SER A 187 -0.49 -13.08 2.98
N THR A 188 -1.18 -13.41 1.88
CA THR A 188 -0.57 -13.70 0.57
C THR A 188 0.37 -12.59 0.10
N PHE A 189 -0.01 -11.31 0.27
CA PHE A 189 0.80 -10.17 -0.20
C PHE A 189 2.04 -9.93 0.65
N ALA A 190 1.96 -10.18 1.96
CA ALA A 190 3.11 -10.03 2.84
C ALA A 190 4.09 -11.20 2.70
N SER A 191 3.56 -12.41 2.45
CA SER A 191 4.25 -13.70 2.64
C SER A 191 4.63 -13.96 4.10
N SER A 192 5.00 -15.20 4.38
CA SER A 192 5.52 -15.61 5.70
C SER A 192 6.80 -14.87 6.08
N PHE A 193 7.52 -14.25 5.13
CA PHE A 193 8.76 -13.52 5.41
C PHE A 193 8.51 -12.16 6.06
N ASN A 194 7.57 -11.38 5.51
CA ASN A 194 7.37 -10.00 5.96
C ASN A 194 6.41 -9.85 7.14
N GLN A 195 5.55 -10.84 7.42
CA GLN A 195 4.50 -10.72 8.44
C GLN A 195 4.25 -12.08 9.10
N LYS A 196 3.98 -12.09 10.41
CA LYS A 196 3.76 -13.30 11.24
C LYS A 196 2.41 -13.25 11.95
N PRO A 197 1.29 -13.51 11.26
CA PRO A 197 -0.02 -13.24 11.86
C PRO A 197 -0.34 -14.11 13.09
N ILE A 198 0.16 -15.37 13.16
CA ILE A 198 -0.01 -16.22 14.37
C ILE A 198 0.56 -15.52 15.62
N GLN A 199 1.77 -14.98 15.52
CA GLN A 199 2.42 -14.26 16.63
C GLN A 199 1.70 -12.94 16.97
N GLN A 200 0.93 -12.40 16.02
CA GLN A 200 0.13 -11.19 16.18
C GLN A 200 -1.29 -11.48 16.71
N GLY A 201 -1.59 -12.74 17.05
CA GLY A 201 -2.85 -13.15 17.68
C GLY A 201 -3.93 -13.60 16.70
N ILE A 202 -3.56 -13.96 15.47
CA ILE A 202 -4.49 -14.51 14.47
C ILE A 202 -4.58 -16.04 14.60
N ASP A 203 -5.79 -16.59 14.45
CA ASP A 203 -6.03 -18.04 14.58
C ASP A 203 -5.66 -18.83 13.32
N VAL A 204 -5.91 -18.24 12.14
CA VAL A 204 -5.67 -18.87 10.84
C VAL A 204 -4.91 -17.95 9.91
N VAL A 205 -3.77 -18.41 9.40
CA VAL A 205 -3.04 -17.76 8.31
C VAL A 205 -3.32 -18.48 7.01
N ILE A 206 -3.69 -17.71 6.00
CA ILE A 206 -4.04 -18.20 4.67
C ILE A 206 -3.01 -17.65 3.68
N HIS A 207 -2.52 -18.52 2.79
CA HIS A 207 -1.77 -18.09 1.62
C HIS A 207 -2.30 -18.74 0.34
N SER A 208 -2.31 -17.96 -0.74
CA SER A 208 -2.16 -18.48 -2.09
C SER A 208 -0.67 -18.72 -2.35
N CYS A 209 -0.18 -19.94 -2.10
CA CYS A 209 1.19 -20.35 -2.37
C CYS A 209 1.61 -20.21 -3.84
N THR A 210 0.66 -20.10 -4.78
CA THR A 210 0.87 -19.68 -6.18
C THR A 210 1.70 -18.40 -6.35
N LYS A 211 1.77 -17.55 -5.30
CA LYS A 211 2.40 -16.23 -5.34
C LYS A 211 3.83 -16.30 -4.82
N TYR A 212 4.18 -15.50 -3.82
CA TYR A 212 5.56 -15.39 -3.31
C TYR A 212 6.14 -16.71 -2.78
N LEU A 213 5.31 -17.59 -2.19
CA LEU A 213 5.81 -18.85 -1.61
C LEU A 213 6.34 -19.80 -2.68
N GLY A 214 5.59 -20.01 -3.78
CA GLY A 214 6.07 -20.73 -4.96
C GLY A 214 7.09 -19.93 -5.77
N GLY A 215 6.81 -18.65 -6.04
CA GLY A 215 7.76 -17.65 -6.50
C GLY A 215 8.18 -17.71 -7.98
N HIS A 216 7.74 -18.73 -8.74
CA HIS A 216 8.24 -18.99 -10.10
C HIS A 216 7.15 -19.04 -11.17
N SER A 217 5.90 -18.74 -10.81
CA SER A 217 4.75 -18.72 -11.73
C SER A 217 4.47 -20.07 -12.42
N ASP A 218 4.76 -21.19 -11.73
CA ASP A 218 4.75 -22.55 -12.28
C ASP A 218 3.87 -23.53 -11.47
N ILE A 219 3.29 -23.10 -10.35
CA ILE A 219 2.37 -23.90 -9.53
C ILE A 219 1.10 -23.14 -9.16
N THR A 220 0.01 -23.88 -8.96
CA THR A 220 -1.15 -23.37 -8.20
C THR A 220 -1.22 -24.11 -6.88
N ALA A 221 -1.26 -23.37 -5.78
CA ALA A 221 -1.14 -23.94 -4.45
C ALA A 221 -1.75 -23.00 -3.40
N GLY A 222 -2.20 -23.57 -2.29
CA GLY A 222 -2.66 -22.83 -1.11
C GLY A 222 -2.17 -23.45 0.19
N SER A 223 -2.23 -22.69 1.27
CA SER A 223 -1.93 -23.19 2.61
C SER A 223 -2.84 -22.60 3.67
N LEU A 224 -3.01 -23.37 4.75
CA LEU A 224 -3.57 -22.92 6.02
C LEU A 224 -2.56 -23.22 7.11
N THR A 225 -2.11 -22.21 7.85
CA THR A 225 -1.36 -22.42 9.10
C THR A 225 -2.23 -22.04 10.28
N LEU A 226 -2.33 -22.94 11.26
CA LEU A 226 -3.34 -22.90 12.32
C LEU A 226 -2.71 -22.64 13.68
N SER A 227 -3.37 -21.84 14.52
CA SER A 227 -2.91 -21.51 15.88
C SER A 227 -3.12 -22.63 16.89
N SER A 228 -3.97 -23.63 16.58
CA SER A 228 -4.29 -24.73 17.49
C SER A 228 -4.42 -26.08 16.76
N GLN A 229 -4.13 -27.16 17.49
CA GLN A 229 -4.32 -28.53 17.01
C GLN A 229 -5.78 -28.85 16.70
N GLU A 230 -6.73 -28.27 17.45
CA GLU A 230 -8.16 -28.46 17.21
C GLU A 230 -8.59 -27.89 15.85
N LEU A 231 -8.19 -26.66 15.54
CA LEU A 231 -8.48 -26.04 14.23
C LEU A 231 -7.79 -26.77 13.09
N HIS A 232 -6.53 -27.19 13.30
CA HIS A 232 -5.80 -28.00 12.33
C HIS A 232 -6.55 -29.30 12.02
N HIS A 233 -6.96 -30.04 13.05
CA HIS A 233 -7.71 -31.28 12.89
C HIS A 233 -9.04 -31.06 12.16
N LYS A 234 -9.82 -30.03 12.51
CA LYS A 234 -11.08 -29.72 11.80
C LYS A 234 -10.87 -29.48 10.30
N CYS A 235 -9.85 -28.69 9.93
CA CYS A 235 -9.55 -28.40 8.53
C CYS A 235 -9.02 -29.64 7.79
N TYR A 236 -8.18 -30.44 8.45
CA TYR A 236 -7.63 -31.69 7.92
C TYR A 236 -8.74 -32.70 7.63
N GLU A 237 -9.65 -32.92 8.59
CA GLU A 237 -10.80 -33.80 8.40
C GLU A 237 -11.62 -33.39 7.19
N LEU A 238 -11.94 -32.11 7.06
CA LEU A 238 -12.69 -31.61 5.91
C LEU A 238 -11.91 -31.75 4.60
N GLN A 239 -10.60 -31.54 4.61
CA GLN A 239 -9.75 -31.67 3.40
C GLN A 239 -9.84 -33.07 2.80
N LYS A 240 -9.87 -34.12 3.64
CA LYS A 240 -9.98 -35.52 3.18
C LYS A 240 -11.25 -35.75 2.34
N PHE A 241 -12.35 -35.07 2.67
CA PHE A 241 -13.64 -35.25 2.00
C PHE A 241 -13.85 -34.26 0.84
N PHE A 242 -13.45 -33.01 1.00
CA PHE A 242 -13.58 -32.00 -0.05
C PHE A 242 -12.53 -32.18 -1.17
N GLY A 243 -11.48 -32.94 -0.90
CA GLY A 243 -10.52 -33.38 -1.93
C GLY A 243 -9.60 -32.28 -2.45
N GLY A 244 -9.49 -31.14 -1.75
CA GLY A 244 -8.61 -30.04 -2.11
C GLY A 244 -7.12 -30.31 -1.84
N CYS A 245 -6.65 -31.56 -1.94
CA CYS A 245 -5.29 -31.98 -1.64
C CYS A 245 -4.28 -31.51 -2.71
N MET A 246 -3.06 -31.18 -2.28
CA MET A 246 -1.96 -30.79 -3.17
C MET A 246 -1.30 -32.02 -3.83
N SER A 247 -0.85 -31.89 -5.08
CA SER A 247 -0.08 -32.96 -5.73
C SER A 247 1.35 -33.05 -5.15
N PRO A 248 1.96 -34.25 -5.09
CA PRO A 248 3.35 -34.38 -4.63
C PRO A 248 4.36 -33.59 -5.48
N PHE A 249 4.08 -33.42 -6.77
CA PHE A 249 4.94 -32.65 -7.67
C PHE A 249 4.87 -31.14 -7.37
N ASP A 250 3.66 -30.58 -7.19
CA ASP A 250 3.49 -29.18 -6.82
C ASP A 250 4.08 -28.90 -5.42
N ALA A 251 3.94 -29.85 -4.49
CA ALA A 251 4.55 -29.76 -3.17
C ALA A 251 6.08 -29.74 -3.24
N PHE A 252 6.68 -30.54 -4.12
CA PHE A 252 8.12 -30.50 -4.35
C PHE A 252 8.57 -29.14 -4.90
N LEU A 253 7.85 -28.59 -5.89
CA LEU A 253 8.14 -27.26 -6.44
C LEU A 253 7.95 -26.15 -5.41
N LEU A 254 6.89 -26.21 -4.60
CA LEU A 254 6.68 -25.29 -3.49
C LEU A 254 7.82 -25.37 -2.48
N HIS A 255 8.20 -26.59 -2.04
CA HIS A 255 9.30 -26.78 -1.10
C HIS A 255 10.61 -26.21 -1.65
N ARG A 256 10.89 -26.41 -2.94
CA ARG A 256 12.04 -25.80 -3.63
C ARG A 256 11.96 -24.27 -3.67
N GLY A 257 10.77 -23.71 -3.90
CA GLY A 257 10.51 -22.27 -3.89
C GLY A 257 10.71 -21.63 -2.52
N LEU A 258 10.30 -22.30 -1.44
CA LEU A 258 10.46 -21.83 -0.05
C LEU A 258 11.93 -21.63 0.32
N LYS A 259 12.84 -22.48 -0.17
CA LYS A 259 14.28 -22.37 0.11
C LYS A 259 14.90 -21.04 -0.29
N THR A 260 14.35 -20.37 -1.30
CA THR A 260 14.82 -19.05 -1.75
C THR A 260 13.89 -17.90 -1.37
N LEU A 261 12.87 -18.15 -0.54
CA LEU A 261 11.87 -17.16 -0.19
C LEU A 261 12.49 -15.90 0.42
N HIS A 262 13.43 -16.05 1.36
CA HIS A 262 14.10 -14.94 2.04
C HIS A 262 14.85 -14.03 1.05
N VAL A 263 15.78 -14.58 0.25
CA VAL A 263 16.54 -13.78 -0.75
C VAL A 263 15.64 -13.16 -1.82
N ARG A 264 14.56 -13.84 -2.22
CA ARG A 264 13.60 -13.28 -3.18
C ARG A 264 12.82 -12.14 -2.57
N MET A 265 12.31 -12.30 -1.35
CA MET A 265 11.51 -11.28 -0.68
C MET A 265 12.33 -10.04 -0.31
N GLU A 266 13.58 -10.19 0.11
CA GLU A 266 14.51 -9.06 0.28
C GLU A 266 14.62 -8.23 -0.99
N ARG A 267 14.88 -8.89 -2.13
CA ARG A 267 15.01 -8.22 -3.42
C ARG A 267 13.68 -7.61 -3.90
N HIS A 268 12.56 -8.30 -3.72
CA HIS A 268 11.23 -7.74 -4.01
C HIS A 268 10.96 -6.47 -3.20
N ASN A 269 11.21 -6.50 -1.89
CA ASN A 269 11.02 -5.37 -0.98
C ASN A 269 11.90 -4.18 -1.39
N GLN A 270 13.17 -4.45 -1.71
CA GLN A 270 14.12 -3.43 -2.17
C GLN A 270 13.66 -2.80 -3.49
N ASN A 271 13.42 -3.62 -4.51
CA ASN A 271 13.02 -3.16 -5.83
C ASN A 271 11.71 -2.37 -5.77
N ALA A 272 10.70 -2.88 -5.05
CA ALA A 272 9.42 -2.19 -4.91
C ALA A 272 9.55 -0.85 -4.19
N MET A 273 10.41 -0.74 -3.17
CA MET A 273 10.70 0.54 -2.53
C MET A 273 11.37 1.54 -3.49
N GLU A 274 12.32 1.10 -4.31
CA GLU A 274 12.97 1.95 -5.31
C GLU A 274 11.99 2.43 -6.38
N VAL A 275 11.17 1.52 -6.92
CA VAL A 275 10.14 1.84 -7.91
C VAL A 275 9.08 2.76 -7.29
N ALA A 276 8.63 2.51 -6.07
CA ALA A 276 7.65 3.36 -5.39
C ALA A 276 8.18 4.78 -5.19
N LYS A 277 9.44 4.94 -4.76
CA LYS A 277 10.10 6.25 -4.63
C LYS A 277 10.28 6.95 -5.97
N PHE A 278 10.64 6.21 -7.01
CA PHE A 278 10.72 6.72 -8.37
C PHE A 278 9.35 7.25 -8.82
N LEU A 279 8.30 6.44 -8.68
CA LEU A 279 6.94 6.81 -9.03
C LEU A 279 6.39 7.93 -8.16
N GLU A 280 6.76 8.08 -6.89
CA GLU A 280 6.30 9.21 -6.04
C GLU A 280 7.06 10.50 -6.36
N GLY A 281 8.35 10.39 -6.69
CA GLY A 281 9.21 11.52 -7.03
C GLY A 281 9.12 12.02 -8.48
N HIS A 282 8.46 11.26 -9.36
CA HIS A 282 8.44 11.52 -10.79
C HIS A 282 7.80 12.89 -11.14
N PRO A 283 8.32 13.66 -12.11
CA PRO A 283 7.82 15.02 -12.40
C PRO A 283 6.36 15.07 -12.83
N LYS A 284 5.88 14.00 -13.48
CA LYS A 284 4.47 13.82 -13.81
C LYS A 284 3.63 13.37 -12.60
N VAL A 285 4.09 13.46 -11.36
CA VAL A 285 3.30 13.09 -10.17
C VAL A 285 2.69 14.32 -9.56
N GLN A 286 1.39 14.26 -9.26
CA GLN A 286 0.72 15.28 -8.50
C GLN A 286 1.34 15.30 -7.11
N SER A 287 2.16 16.30 -6.82
CA SER A 287 2.78 16.41 -5.51
C SER A 287 1.69 16.62 -4.47
N SER A 288 1.28 15.56 -3.78
CA SER A 288 0.54 15.65 -2.54
C SER A 288 1.52 16.09 -1.45
N ILE A 289 2.01 17.34 -1.55
CA ILE A 289 2.53 18.00 -0.37
C ILE A 289 1.33 18.09 0.56
N ASN A 290 1.32 17.23 1.57
CA ASN A 290 0.35 17.23 2.65
C ASN A 290 0.44 18.60 3.33
N CYS A 291 -0.38 19.54 2.85
CA CYS A 291 -0.36 20.94 3.26
C CYS A 291 -0.68 21.09 4.75
N THR A 292 -1.10 20.01 5.43
CA THR A 292 -1.29 19.90 6.87
C THR A 292 0.02 19.96 7.66
N PHE A 293 1.11 19.31 7.21
CA PHE A 293 2.40 19.38 7.93
C PHE A 293 3.06 20.76 7.74
N PHE A 294 3.03 21.26 6.50
CA PHE A 294 3.56 22.59 6.19
C PHE A 294 2.75 23.69 6.89
N LYS A 295 1.41 23.63 6.92
CA LYS A 295 0.57 24.60 7.68
C LYS A 295 0.81 24.54 9.18
N ARG A 296 1.14 23.37 9.75
CA ARG A 296 1.36 23.23 11.20
C ARG A 296 2.72 23.78 11.63
N GLU A 297 3.78 23.58 10.84
CA GLU A 297 5.09 24.18 11.15
C GLU A 297 5.24 25.63 10.69
N LEU A 298 4.72 26.03 9.52
CA LEU A 298 4.60 27.45 9.19
C LEU A 298 3.72 28.16 10.22
N GLY A 299 2.63 27.53 10.67
CA GLY A 299 1.76 28.08 11.71
C GLY A 299 2.49 28.33 13.02
N LYS A 300 3.32 27.39 13.48
CA LYS A 300 4.14 27.58 14.69
C LYS A 300 5.23 28.64 14.53
N HIS A 301 5.90 28.69 13.37
CA HIS A 301 6.96 29.67 13.11
C HIS A 301 6.39 31.08 12.86
N LEU A 302 5.30 31.22 12.10
CA LEU A 302 4.57 32.48 11.95
C LEU A 302 3.96 32.93 13.28
N TRP A 303 3.45 32.03 14.12
CA TRP A 303 2.91 32.43 15.43
C TRP A 303 4.02 32.98 16.34
N LYS A 304 5.21 32.35 16.37
CA LYS A 304 6.39 32.90 17.08
C LYS A 304 6.83 34.25 16.49
N LEU A 305 6.87 34.41 15.18
CA LEU A 305 7.23 35.67 14.50
C LEU A 305 6.21 36.78 14.77
N VAL A 306 4.91 36.49 14.69
CA VAL A 306 3.83 37.44 14.99
C VAL A 306 3.82 37.82 16.47
N HIS A 307 4.15 36.90 17.38
CA HIS A 307 4.23 37.19 18.82
C HIS A 307 5.45 38.07 19.16
N VAL A 308 6.59 37.81 18.52
CA VAL A 308 7.81 38.65 18.65
C VAL A 308 7.60 40.01 18.00
N MET A 309 6.95 40.08 16.84
CA MET A 309 6.61 41.35 16.18
C MET A 309 5.55 42.14 16.95
N LYS A 310 4.51 41.50 17.51
CA LYS A 310 3.54 42.18 18.39
C LYS A 310 4.25 42.77 19.61
N ARG A 311 5.12 42.02 20.30
CA ARG A 311 5.88 42.56 21.45
C ARG A 311 6.79 43.72 21.05
N ARG A 312 7.45 43.67 19.89
CA ARG A 312 8.30 44.76 19.40
C ARG A 312 7.49 45.98 18.96
N VAL A 313 6.35 45.80 18.31
CA VAL A 313 5.46 46.90 17.91
C VAL A 313 4.85 47.54 19.14
N THR A 314 4.34 46.78 20.11
CA THR A 314 3.81 47.35 21.37
C THR A 314 4.88 48.10 22.17
N LEU A 315 6.12 47.59 22.22
CA LEU A 315 7.24 48.28 22.88
C LEU A 315 7.66 49.55 22.13
N MET A 316 7.70 49.52 20.79
CA MET A 316 8.01 50.68 19.95
C MET A 316 6.92 51.74 20.02
N THR A 317 5.65 51.36 20.07
CA THR A 317 4.51 52.27 20.24
C THR A 317 4.54 52.89 21.64
N LEU A 318 4.81 52.11 22.71
CA LEU A 318 4.99 52.64 24.07
C LEU A 318 6.18 53.60 24.18
N LEU A 319 7.32 53.28 23.55
CA LEU A 319 8.49 54.17 23.51
C LEU A 319 8.22 55.43 22.67
N PHE A 320 7.48 55.32 21.58
CA PHE A 320 7.08 56.46 20.75
C PHE A 320 6.15 57.41 21.51
N PHE A 321 5.14 56.88 22.23
CA PHE A 321 4.23 57.66 23.07
C PHE A 321 4.93 58.25 24.30
N ALA A 322 5.86 57.52 24.93
CA ALA A 322 6.67 58.06 26.02
C ALA A 322 7.56 59.22 25.56
N LYS A 323 8.13 59.13 24.35
CA LYS A 323 8.99 60.18 23.78
C LYS A 323 8.18 61.38 23.28
N THR A 324 6.98 61.19 22.71
CA THR A 324 6.08 62.31 22.37
C THR A 324 5.53 63.01 23.60
N ALA A 325 5.20 62.29 24.68
CA ALA A 325 4.77 62.89 25.94
C ALA A 325 5.90 63.69 26.64
N GLN A 326 7.16 63.27 26.48
CA GLN A 326 8.32 63.97 27.02
C GLN A 326 8.64 65.26 26.23
N THR A 327 8.48 65.24 24.90
CA THR A 327 8.63 66.44 24.04
C THR A 327 7.47 67.44 24.18
N LEU A 328 6.25 66.97 24.44
CA LEU A 328 5.08 67.84 24.72
C LEU A 328 5.18 68.53 26.08
N LYS A 329 5.78 67.90 27.10
CA LYS A 329 6.05 68.54 28.40
C LYS A 329 7.10 69.65 28.33
N SER A 330 8.03 69.60 27.39
CA SER A 330 9.00 70.68 27.17
C SER A 330 8.46 71.85 26.33
N LEU A 331 7.39 71.64 25.55
CA LEU A 331 6.80 72.67 24.68
C LEU A 331 5.71 73.52 25.38
N VAL A 332 5.17 73.10 26.52
CA VAL A 332 4.13 73.85 27.27
C VAL A 332 4.69 74.90 28.25
N LYS A 333 6.03 75.05 28.36
CA LYS A 333 6.64 76.03 29.27
C LYS A 333 7.02 77.39 28.68
N ILE A 334 6.74 77.65 27.39
CA ILE A 334 7.09 78.92 26.77
C ILE A 334 5.95 79.39 25.86
N SER A 335 5.04 80.22 26.39
CA SER A 335 4.60 81.48 25.77
C SER A 335 3.32 82.03 26.42
N VAL A 336 3.46 83.11 27.18
CA VAL A 336 2.41 84.12 27.38
C VAL A 336 3.08 85.49 27.19
N LYS A 337 2.95 86.10 26.00
CA LYS A 337 2.50 87.49 25.80
C LYS A 337 2.85 88.06 24.41
N TYR A 338 1.79 88.60 23.79
CA TYR A 338 1.69 89.73 22.86
C TYR A 338 2.12 89.65 21.38
N ARG A 339 1.05 89.66 20.55
CA ARG A 339 0.72 90.47 19.36
C ARG A 339 1.82 91.10 18.47
N LYS A 340 1.53 90.85 17.18
CA LYS A 340 1.40 91.74 16.01
C LYS A 340 2.59 91.92 15.06
N ASP A 341 2.27 91.47 13.84
CA ASP A 341 2.66 91.92 12.51
C ASP A 341 3.90 91.29 11.85
N SER A 342 3.57 90.58 10.75
CA SER A 342 4.37 90.24 9.55
C SER A 342 4.77 88.77 9.36
N LEU A 343 4.55 88.31 8.11
CA LEU A 343 5.19 87.21 7.38
C LEU A 343 4.60 85.77 7.44
N VAL A 344 3.70 85.50 6.49
CA VAL A 344 3.85 84.60 5.32
C VAL A 344 4.55 83.22 5.50
N LEU A 345 3.83 82.17 5.04
CA LEU A 345 4.29 80.80 4.66
C LEU A 345 4.84 79.85 5.76
N LEU A 346 4.08 78.79 6.12
CA LEU A 346 4.42 77.36 5.88
C LEU A 346 3.45 76.39 6.61
N HIS A 347 3.09 75.31 5.91
CA HIS A 347 2.68 73.97 6.39
C HIS A 347 1.29 73.76 7.05
N ARG A 348 0.34 73.16 6.30
CA ARG A 348 0.05 71.70 6.15
C ARG A 348 -0.63 71.09 7.37
N GLN A 349 -1.93 70.77 7.21
CA GLN A 349 -2.36 69.37 7.00
C GLN A 349 -1.77 68.41 8.02
N THR A 350 -2.39 68.34 9.19
CA THR A 350 -2.43 67.12 10.00
C THR A 350 -3.59 67.29 10.96
N ILE A 351 -4.26 66.17 11.28
CA ILE A 351 -5.47 66.04 12.10
C ILE A 351 -6.75 66.02 11.25
N ASP A 352 -7.04 64.83 10.71
CA ASP A 352 -8.39 64.26 10.65
C ASP A 352 -8.33 62.81 10.16
N VAL A 353 -7.81 61.90 10.99
CA VAL A 353 -8.10 60.45 10.90
C VAL A 353 -7.94 59.83 12.29
N ILE A 354 -8.93 59.98 13.18
CA ILE A 354 -9.13 59.06 14.32
C ILE A 354 -10.64 58.88 14.55
N SER A 355 -11.21 57.78 14.04
CA SER A 355 -12.50 57.24 14.51
C SER A 355 -12.63 55.72 14.27
N LEU A 356 -12.24 54.97 15.31
CA LEU A 356 -12.83 53.73 15.88
C LEU A 356 -13.01 52.39 15.07
N PRO A 357 -13.10 51.23 15.77
CA PRO A 357 -12.89 49.85 15.26
C PRO A 357 -14.17 48.98 15.13
N THR A 358 -13.98 47.68 14.78
CA THR A 358 -14.74 46.42 15.13
C THR A 358 -15.45 45.62 13.99
N TYR A 359 -15.47 44.27 14.16
CA TYR A 359 -16.22 43.15 13.51
C TYR A 359 -15.66 42.50 12.22
N PHE A 360 -15.16 41.25 12.22
CA PHE A 360 -15.75 39.88 12.33
C PHE A 360 -16.52 39.35 11.11
N PHE A 361 -16.08 38.17 10.62
CA PHE A 361 -16.63 37.20 9.67
C PHE A 361 -18.01 37.43 9.04
N GLN A 362 -18.06 37.57 7.72
CA GLN A 362 -18.98 36.84 6.82
C GLN A 362 -18.60 37.17 5.36
N PHE A 363 -18.16 36.18 4.58
CA PHE A 363 -18.29 36.27 3.11
C PHE A 363 -18.81 34.95 2.54
N LYS A 364 -20.11 34.99 2.24
CA LYS A 364 -20.78 34.17 1.24
C LYS A 364 -20.16 34.43 -0.15
N ARG A 365 -20.25 33.40 -0.99
CA ARG A 365 -19.94 33.36 -2.43
C ARG A 365 -20.27 34.68 -3.17
N VAL A 366 -19.27 35.27 -3.81
CA VAL A 366 -19.44 36.11 -5.00
C VAL A 366 -18.43 35.67 -6.06
N LYS A 367 -18.95 35.32 -7.25
CA LYS A 367 -18.19 35.03 -8.47
C LYS A 367 -17.35 36.26 -8.85
N MET A 368 -16.05 36.09 -9.10
CA MET A 368 -15.24 37.11 -9.77
C MET A 368 -14.54 36.51 -10.99
N SER A 369 -14.91 37.07 -12.13
CA SER A 369 -14.40 36.84 -13.48
C SER A 369 -12.99 37.40 -13.68
N ARG A 370 -12.29 36.83 -14.66
CA ARG A 370 -10.96 37.18 -15.16
C ARG A 370 -10.77 38.69 -15.43
N LYS A 371 -9.72 39.27 -14.84
CA LYS A 371 -8.69 40.17 -15.45
C LYS A 371 -7.93 40.90 -14.33
N PHE A 372 -6.71 40.48 -14.02
CA PHE A 372 -5.78 41.30 -13.23
C PHE A 372 -4.78 41.95 -14.19
N ILE A 373 -4.90 43.26 -14.34
CA ILE A 373 -3.87 44.13 -14.90
C ILE A 373 -2.98 44.53 -13.71
N LEU A 374 -1.70 44.12 -13.74
CA LEU A 374 -0.71 44.51 -12.75
C LEU A 374 -0.36 45.99 -12.91
N THR A 375 -0.79 46.82 -11.97
CA THR A 375 -0.36 48.23 -11.88
C THR A 375 1.02 48.35 -11.23
N LYS A 376 1.74 49.41 -11.61
CA LYS A 376 3.15 49.75 -11.31
C LYS A 376 3.52 49.72 -9.81
N SER A 377 2.54 49.78 -8.93
CA SER A 377 2.67 49.81 -7.46
C SER A 377 3.11 48.48 -6.85
N HIS A 378 2.88 47.34 -7.51
CA HIS A 378 3.28 46.02 -6.99
C HIS A 378 4.77 45.69 -7.17
N LYS A 379 5.47 46.36 -8.11
CA LYS A 379 6.91 46.16 -8.34
C LYS A 379 7.78 46.78 -7.22
N ASN A 380 7.30 47.83 -6.57
CA ASN A 380 8.07 48.48 -5.49
C ASN A 380 8.07 47.66 -4.20
N LEU A 381 6.99 46.94 -3.89
CA LEU A 381 6.93 46.10 -2.69
C LEU A 381 7.89 44.91 -2.75
N TYR A 382 8.10 44.33 -3.95
CA TYR A 382 9.08 43.26 -4.16
C TYR A 382 10.53 43.76 -4.05
N LYS A 383 10.79 45.00 -4.47
CA LYS A 383 12.13 45.61 -4.38
C LYS A 383 12.50 45.95 -2.93
N THR A 384 11.56 46.52 -2.17
CA THR A 384 11.78 46.85 -0.75
C THR A 384 11.97 45.61 0.13
N LEU A 385 11.34 44.47 -0.22
CA LEU A 385 11.57 43.19 0.49
C LEU A 385 12.90 42.53 0.10
N SER A 386 13.36 42.67 -1.14
CA SER A 386 14.68 42.22 -1.57
C SER A 386 15.80 42.96 -0.83
N ASP A 387 15.67 44.28 -0.68
CA ASP A 387 16.70 45.11 -0.04
C ASP A 387 16.77 44.89 1.48
N PHE A 388 15.68 44.43 2.11
CA PHE A 388 15.65 44.14 3.56
C PHE A 388 16.39 42.83 3.91
N PHE A 389 16.55 41.89 2.98
CA PHE A 389 17.27 40.63 3.21
C PHE A 389 18.79 40.71 2.97
N VAL A 390 19.31 41.86 2.51
CA VAL A 390 20.74 42.06 2.18
C VAL A 390 21.55 42.60 3.37
N GLN A 391 20.93 42.96 4.51
CA GLN A 391 21.62 43.53 5.68
C GLN A 391 21.57 42.65 6.94
N LEU A 392 22.02 41.39 6.83
CA LEU A 392 22.39 40.58 8.00
C LEU A 392 23.91 40.41 8.07
N PRO A 393 24.57 40.71 9.21
CA PRO A 393 26.02 40.64 9.31
C PRO A 393 26.52 39.20 9.23
N SER A 394 27.44 38.98 8.31
CA SER A 394 28.25 37.77 8.13
C SER A 394 29.10 37.45 9.37
N LYS A 395 28.79 36.36 10.09
CA LYS A 395 29.77 35.65 10.91
C LYS A 395 29.62 34.12 10.76
N LYS A 396 30.65 33.55 10.12
CA LYS A 396 31.13 32.15 10.15
C LYS A 396 30.11 31.03 9.90
N LEU A 397 30.05 30.57 8.66
CA LEU A 397 29.79 29.18 8.30
C LEU A 397 30.74 28.81 7.17
N THR A 398 31.81 28.11 7.51
CA THR A 398 32.74 27.48 6.57
C THR A 398 32.05 26.23 6.03
N PHE A 399 31.72 26.21 4.74
CA PHE A 399 31.42 24.96 4.04
C PHE A 399 32.28 24.87 2.78
N VAL A 400 32.90 23.71 2.67
CA VAL A 400 33.90 23.29 1.71
C VAL A 400 33.32 23.26 0.30
N ASN A 401 34.09 23.78 -0.65
CA ASN A 401 33.91 23.65 -2.09
C ASN A 401 33.84 22.18 -2.49
N GLN A 402 32.81 21.75 -3.24
CA GLN A 402 32.91 20.88 -4.43
C GLN A 402 31.52 20.52 -4.99
N GLY A 403 31.31 20.76 -6.29
CA GLY A 403 30.25 20.13 -7.08
C GLY A 403 29.26 21.07 -7.77
N VAL A 404 29.72 21.87 -8.74
CA VAL A 404 28.80 22.41 -9.76
C VAL A 404 28.35 21.24 -10.63
N LYS A 405 27.15 20.70 -10.37
CA LYS A 405 26.50 19.76 -11.28
C LYS A 405 26.05 20.53 -12.52
N LEU A 406 26.59 20.17 -13.68
CA LEU A 406 25.99 20.50 -14.98
C LEU A 406 24.57 19.92 -14.99
N GLU A 407 23.56 20.79 -14.85
CA GLU A 407 22.16 20.40 -15.03
C GLU A 407 21.99 19.87 -16.45
N SER A 408 21.60 18.60 -16.57
CA SER A 408 21.30 18.00 -17.86
C SER A 408 20.07 18.68 -18.48
N LYS A 409 19.98 18.69 -19.81
CA LYS A 409 18.77 19.14 -20.53
C LYS A 409 17.49 18.43 -20.03
N TYR A 410 17.67 17.20 -19.52
CA TYR A 410 16.65 16.38 -18.89
C TYR A 410 16.13 16.98 -17.58
N ASP A 411 17.01 17.52 -16.72
CA ASP A 411 16.62 18.13 -15.44
C ASP A 411 15.82 19.43 -15.61
N LYS A 412 16.14 20.23 -16.65
CA LYS A 412 15.35 21.42 -17.00
C LYS A 412 13.93 21.06 -17.43
N HIS A 413 13.77 20.02 -18.23
CA HIS A 413 12.45 19.55 -18.68
C HIS A 413 11.58 19.06 -17.50
N ARG A 414 12.18 18.33 -16.54
CA ARG A 414 11.47 17.92 -15.31
C ARG A 414 10.96 19.12 -14.49
N GLN A 415 11.78 20.17 -14.37
CA GLN A 415 11.39 21.39 -13.66
C GLN A 415 10.27 22.14 -14.39
N GLU A 416 10.25 22.13 -15.74
CA GLU A 416 9.17 22.71 -16.54
C GLU A 416 7.85 21.94 -16.41
N ILE A 417 7.86 20.60 -16.42
CA ILE A 417 6.65 19.78 -16.19
C ILE A 417 6.06 20.07 -14.80
N ARG A 418 6.92 20.16 -13.78
CA ARG A 418 6.49 20.54 -12.42
C ARG A 418 5.90 21.96 -12.36
N ARG A 419 6.43 22.90 -13.17
CA ARG A 419 5.92 24.28 -13.27
C ARG A 419 4.62 24.38 -14.08
N SER A 420 4.42 23.51 -15.08
CA SER A 420 3.21 23.50 -15.91
C SER A 420 2.00 22.86 -15.22
N GLY A 421 2.22 22.11 -14.14
CA GLY A 421 1.16 21.42 -13.40
C GLY A 421 0.56 20.23 -14.16
N ASN A 422 1.25 19.75 -15.19
CA ASN A 422 0.79 18.66 -16.05
C ASN A 422 1.16 17.30 -15.44
N PHE A 423 0.49 16.97 -14.33
CA PHE A 423 0.68 15.73 -13.60
C PHE A 423 -0.16 14.60 -14.22
N PHE A 424 0.45 13.44 -14.43
CA PHE A 424 -0.14 12.19 -14.93
C PHE A 424 -0.39 11.16 -13.83
N ILE A 425 0.54 10.94 -12.90
CA ILE A 425 0.36 10.05 -11.75
C ILE A 425 -0.31 10.85 -10.63
N GLU A 426 -1.49 10.42 -10.17
CA GLU A 426 -2.23 11.10 -9.10
C GLU A 426 -1.75 10.66 -7.72
N ARG A 427 -1.48 9.36 -7.54
CA ARG A 427 -1.12 8.79 -6.24
C ARG A 427 -0.38 7.46 -6.38
N VAL A 428 0.52 7.19 -5.44
CA VAL A 428 1.21 5.90 -5.27
C VAL A 428 0.78 5.28 -3.94
N TYR A 429 0.44 3.99 -3.97
CA TYR A 429 0.04 3.18 -2.83
C TYR A 429 1.10 2.11 -2.60
N TYR A 430 1.96 2.36 -1.62
CA TYR A 430 2.94 1.39 -1.16
C TYR A 430 3.13 1.54 0.36
N PRO A 431 2.92 0.47 1.17
CA PRO A 431 3.01 0.55 2.62
C PRO A 431 4.32 1.13 3.15
N GLY A 432 5.41 0.95 2.41
CA GLY A 432 6.73 1.47 2.78
C GLY A 432 6.90 2.98 2.62
N LEU A 433 6.02 3.67 1.88
CA LEU A 433 6.08 5.12 1.73
C LEU A 433 5.45 5.84 2.93
N PRO A 434 6.09 6.89 3.50
CA PRO A 434 5.50 7.70 4.56
C PRO A 434 4.18 8.39 4.20
N SER A 435 3.89 8.54 2.91
CA SER A 435 2.64 9.09 2.39
C SER A 435 1.47 8.09 2.45
N HIS A 436 1.75 6.81 2.68
CA HIS A 436 0.72 5.78 2.79
C HIS A 436 -0.09 5.97 4.08
N PRO A 437 -1.44 5.96 4.04
CA PRO A 437 -2.27 6.21 5.22
C PRO A 437 -1.99 5.28 6.39
N HIS A 438 -1.58 4.05 6.10
CA HIS A 438 -1.30 3.01 7.09
C HIS A 438 0.20 2.73 7.25
N HIS A 439 1.09 3.67 6.89
CA HIS A 439 2.54 3.48 7.00
C HIS A 439 2.99 3.07 8.41
N GLU A 440 2.40 3.66 9.45
CA GLU A 440 2.75 3.34 10.84
C GLU A 440 2.31 1.92 11.23
N ILE A 441 1.14 1.45 10.75
CA ILE A 441 0.71 0.06 10.93
C ILE A 441 1.69 -0.88 10.20
N ALA A 442 2.08 -0.54 8.96
CA ALA A 442 3.04 -1.31 8.18
C ALA A 442 4.36 -1.49 8.93
N LYS A 443 4.92 -0.39 9.45
CA LYS A 443 6.17 -0.39 10.23
C LYS A 443 6.07 -1.19 11.52
N LYS A 444 4.91 -1.15 12.18
CA LYS A 444 4.66 -1.87 13.43
C LYS A 444 4.60 -3.38 13.19
N GLN A 445 3.91 -3.83 12.13
CA GLN A 445 3.53 -5.24 11.99
C GLN A 445 4.30 -6.00 10.88
N MET A 446 5.05 -5.31 10.01
CA MET A 446 5.76 -5.92 8.89
C MET A 446 7.26 -5.63 8.93
N THR A 447 8.10 -6.62 8.59
CA THR A 447 9.57 -6.48 8.46
C THR A 447 10.00 -6.02 7.07
N GLY A 448 9.11 -6.12 6.09
CA GLY A 448 9.25 -5.60 4.73
C GLY A 448 7.88 -5.32 4.11
N PHE A 449 7.82 -4.58 3.00
CA PHE A 449 6.57 -3.96 2.54
C PHE A 449 5.94 -4.61 1.29
N SER A 450 6.34 -5.86 0.98
CA SER A 450 5.94 -6.61 -0.23
C SER A 450 6.61 -6.12 -1.52
N GLY A 451 6.60 -6.97 -2.55
CA GLY A 451 6.90 -6.56 -3.93
C GLY A 451 5.71 -5.93 -4.66
N MET A 452 4.56 -5.77 -3.98
CA MET A 452 3.34 -5.20 -4.53
C MET A 452 3.23 -3.70 -4.27
N LEU A 453 2.90 -2.94 -5.31
CA LEU A 453 2.44 -1.56 -5.19
C LEU A 453 1.31 -1.29 -6.17
N SER A 454 0.57 -0.21 -5.93
CA SER A 454 -0.44 0.29 -6.87
C SER A 454 -0.26 1.78 -7.08
N PHE A 455 -0.72 2.31 -8.21
CA PHE A 455 -0.74 3.74 -8.45
C PHE A 455 -1.91 4.15 -9.35
N GLU A 456 -2.37 5.37 -9.17
CA GLU A 456 -3.46 5.96 -9.95
C GLU A 456 -2.90 6.93 -10.97
N VAL A 457 -3.51 6.94 -12.16
CA VAL A 457 -3.21 7.91 -13.20
C VAL A 457 -4.42 8.79 -13.51
N LYS A 458 -4.14 10.01 -13.93
CA LYS A 458 -5.12 11.00 -14.37
C LYS A 458 -5.68 10.61 -15.73
N GLY A 459 -6.97 10.89 -15.95
CA GLY A 459 -7.65 10.57 -17.21
C GLY A 459 -8.35 9.20 -17.24
N GLY A 460 -8.39 8.50 -16.10
CA GLY A 460 -9.20 7.29 -15.93
C GLY A 460 -8.65 6.08 -16.69
N ARG A 461 -9.52 5.10 -16.96
CA ARG A 461 -9.13 3.82 -17.57
C ARG A 461 -8.43 3.98 -18.93
N ALA A 462 -8.84 4.97 -19.71
CA ALA A 462 -8.29 5.19 -21.05
C ALA A 462 -6.79 5.50 -20.99
N GLU A 463 -6.39 6.41 -20.11
CA GLU A 463 -4.97 6.77 -19.93
C GLU A 463 -4.17 5.68 -19.23
N ALA A 464 -4.78 4.98 -18.25
CA ALA A 464 -4.16 3.78 -17.67
C ALA A 464 -3.88 2.71 -18.74
N THR A 465 -4.83 2.51 -19.67
CA THR A 465 -4.67 1.61 -20.81
C THR A 465 -3.55 2.09 -21.74
N ARG A 466 -3.49 3.39 -22.06
CA ARG A 466 -2.41 3.94 -22.89
C ARG A 466 -1.03 3.77 -22.24
N LEU A 467 -0.92 3.79 -20.93
CA LEU A 467 0.36 3.55 -20.26
C LEU A 467 0.85 2.11 -20.47
N VAL A 468 -0.03 1.12 -20.32
CA VAL A 468 0.35 -0.30 -20.35
C VAL A 468 0.32 -0.92 -21.76
N GLU A 469 -0.59 -0.47 -22.62
CA GLU A 469 -0.76 -0.93 -24.01
C GLU A 469 -0.22 0.10 -25.00
N SER A 470 0.52 -0.38 -26.00
CA SER A 470 0.79 0.35 -27.23
C SER A 470 -0.29 0.03 -28.25
N ARG A 471 -0.94 1.05 -28.79
CA ARG A 471 -1.78 0.90 -29.98
C ARG A 471 -0.95 1.25 -31.20
N ASN A 472 -0.53 0.24 -31.95
CA ASN A 472 0.05 0.49 -33.27
C ASN A 472 -1.10 0.77 -34.25
N LEU A 473 -1.45 2.05 -34.42
CA LEU A 473 -2.49 2.49 -35.35
C LEU A 473 -2.01 2.49 -36.81
N SER A 474 -0.70 2.30 -37.07
CA SER A 474 -0.13 2.35 -38.43
C SER A 474 -0.76 1.32 -39.36
N GLY A 475 -0.91 0.07 -38.92
CA GLY A 475 -1.55 -0.98 -39.72
C GLY A 475 -3.06 -0.80 -39.94
N LEU A 476 -3.70 0.17 -39.28
CA LEU A 476 -5.11 0.51 -39.52
C LEU A 476 -5.24 1.63 -40.56
N MET A 477 -4.24 2.50 -40.69
CA MET A 477 -4.22 3.59 -41.69
C MET A 477 -3.91 3.09 -43.10
N ASP A 478 -3.16 1.98 -43.23
CA ASP A 478 -2.87 1.39 -44.55
C ASP A 478 -4.07 0.66 -45.18
N VAL A 479 -5.14 0.41 -44.41
CA VAL A 479 -6.29 -0.42 -44.84
C VAL A 479 -7.59 0.37 -44.88
N LEU A 480 -7.67 1.56 -44.28
CA LEU A 480 -8.91 2.31 -44.15
C LEU A 480 -8.78 3.73 -44.73
N PRO A 481 -9.51 4.07 -45.81
CA PRO A 481 -9.67 5.45 -46.19
C PRO A 481 -10.45 6.16 -45.08
N PHE A 482 -9.97 7.32 -44.65
CA PHE A 482 -10.59 8.30 -43.75
C PHE A 482 -12.12 8.16 -43.51
N PRO A 483 -12.64 8.54 -42.33
CA PRO A 483 -12.33 8.08 -40.97
C PRO A 483 -13.44 7.12 -40.48
N PRO A 484 -13.18 5.86 -40.07
CA PRO A 484 -14.28 4.99 -39.67
C PRO A 484 -14.41 4.76 -38.16
N CYS A 485 -15.65 4.54 -37.74
CA CYS A 485 -15.99 4.02 -36.41
C CYS A 485 -15.32 2.65 -36.20
N ILE A 486 -14.39 2.57 -35.24
CA ILE A 486 -13.67 1.33 -34.91
C ILE A 486 -14.65 0.28 -34.37
N THR A 487 -14.84 -0.83 -35.10
CA THR A 487 -15.73 -1.92 -34.66
C THR A 487 -15.09 -2.78 -33.55
N LYS A 488 -15.88 -3.64 -32.89
CA LYS A 488 -15.36 -4.62 -31.92
C LYS A 488 -14.42 -5.65 -32.57
N GLU A 489 -14.62 -5.95 -33.85
CA GLU A 489 -13.80 -6.88 -34.62
C GLU A 489 -12.46 -6.25 -35.03
N ASP A 490 -12.44 -4.96 -35.36
CA ASP A 490 -11.20 -4.23 -35.67
C ASP A 490 -10.28 -4.15 -34.44
N LYS A 491 -10.85 -3.99 -33.24
CA LYS A 491 -10.10 -4.06 -31.97
C LYS A 491 -9.47 -5.45 -31.73
N LYS A 492 -10.08 -6.51 -32.26
CA LYS A 492 -9.60 -7.89 -32.15
C LYS A 492 -8.44 -8.18 -33.11
N ARG A 493 -8.36 -7.42 -34.22
CA ARG A 493 -7.31 -7.53 -35.25
C ARG A 493 -6.05 -6.69 -34.94
N LEU A 494 -6.16 -5.67 -34.10
CA LEU A 494 -4.99 -4.94 -33.61
C LEU A 494 -4.15 -5.87 -32.73
N LYS A 495 -2.93 -6.19 -33.17
CA LYS A 495 -1.91 -6.79 -32.30
C LYS A 495 -1.61 -5.77 -31.19
N THR A 496 -2.20 -5.96 -30.01
CA THR A 496 -1.90 -5.18 -28.83
C THR A 496 -0.50 -5.57 -28.35
N SER A 497 0.50 -4.75 -28.66
CA SER A 497 1.81 -4.81 -28.03
C SER A 497 1.81 -3.95 -26.76
N THR A 498 2.63 -4.26 -25.76
CA THR A 498 2.75 -3.44 -24.55
C THR A 498 3.65 -2.24 -24.80
N ASN A 499 3.38 -1.12 -24.11
CA ASN A 499 4.30 0.03 -24.13
C ASN A 499 5.58 -0.23 -23.34
N LEU A 500 5.48 -1.15 -22.37
CA LEU A 500 6.54 -1.75 -21.58
C LEU A 500 7.25 -2.86 -22.37
N LYS A 501 8.57 -2.94 -22.24
CA LYS A 501 9.44 -3.91 -22.91
C LYS A 501 9.91 -5.02 -21.98
N LEU A 502 10.02 -4.71 -20.69
CA LEU A 502 10.46 -5.64 -19.65
C LEU A 502 9.26 -6.16 -18.85
N VAL A 503 8.43 -5.24 -18.37
CA VAL A 503 7.26 -5.56 -17.54
C VAL A 503 6.14 -6.17 -18.39
N LYS A 504 5.61 -7.31 -17.95
CA LYS A 504 4.57 -8.05 -18.69
C LYS A 504 3.17 -7.63 -18.25
N LEU A 505 2.26 -7.43 -19.21
CA LEU A 505 0.84 -7.26 -18.92
C LEU A 505 0.22 -8.64 -18.62
N ALA A 506 -0.01 -8.94 -17.36
CA ALA A 506 -0.60 -10.21 -16.93
C ALA A 506 -1.27 -10.09 -15.56
N VAL A 507 -2.25 -10.95 -15.32
CA VAL A 507 -2.78 -11.19 -13.96
C VAL A 507 -1.80 -12.07 -13.17
N SER A 508 -1.93 -12.06 -11.84
CA SER A 508 -1.03 -12.67 -10.85
C SER A 508 0.04 -11.70 -10.31
N LEU A 509 0.90 -12.22 -9.43
CA LEU A 509 1.94 -11.49 -8.70
C LEU A 509 2.92 -12.44 -8.00
N GLY A 510 4.03 -11.87 -7.52
CA GLY A 510 4.96 -12.54 -6.61
C GLY A 510 5.86 -13.59 -7.24
N GLY A 511 5.91 -13.62 -8.57
CA GLY A 511 6.91 -14.37 -9.33
C GLY A 511 8.20 -13.56 -9.55
N VAL A 512 9.23 -14.21 -10.10
CA VAL A 512 10.51 -13.55 -10.40
C VAL A 512 10.42 -12.47 -11.49
N GLN A 513 9.43 -12.54 -12.38
CA GLN A 513 9.18 -11.53 -13.40
C GLN A 513 8.18 -10.45 -12.96
N SER A 514 8.45 -9.22 -13.37
CA SER A 514 7.61 -8.05 -13.14
C SER A 514 6.33 -8.10 -13.98
N LEU A 515 5.17 -7.94 -13.31
CA LEU A 515 3.84 -8.00 -13.93
C LEU A 515 3.03 -6.74 -13.61
N ILE A 516 2.31 -6.19 -14.59
CA ILE A 516 1.44 -5.03 -14.41
C ILE A 516 0.03 -5.32 -14.90
N GLU A 517 -0.98 -4.71 -14.28
CA GLU A 517 -2.38 -4.82 -14.71
C GLU A 517 -3.21 -3.58 -14.35
N ILE A 518 -4.39 -3.45 -14.95
CA ILE A 518 -5.42 -2.49 -14.54
C ILE A 518 -6.44 -3.23 -13.67
N ALA A 519 -6.50 -2.92 -12.39
CA ALA A 519 -7.22 -3.70 -11.39
C ALA A 519 -8.72 -3.83 -11.72
N THR A 520 -9.39 -2.72 -12.06
CA THR A 520 -10.84 -2.70 -12.33
C THR A 520 -11.24 -3.37 -13.65
N ALA A 521 -10.28 -3.61 -14.54
CA ALA A 521 -10.50 -4.29 -15.82
C ALA A 521 -10.24 -5.81 -15.72
N MET A 522 -9.30 -6.22 -14.86
CA MET A 522 -8.76 -7.58 -14.88
C MET A 522 -9.13 -8.37 -13.63
N THR A 523 -8.80 -7.87 -12.42
CA THR A 523 -8.98 -8.65 -11.17
C THR A 523 -10.22 -8.27 -10.36
N HIS A 524 -10.71 -7.03 -10.53
CA HIS A 524 -11.92 -6.52 -9.91
C HIS A 524 -12.91 -6.00 -10.96
N PRO A 525 -13.29 -6.79 -11.98
CA PRO A 525 -14.28 -6.39 -12.98
C PRO A 525 -15.65 -6.14 -12.35
N GLU A 526 -16.53 -5.47 -13.11
CA GLU A 526 -17.85 -5.02 -12.65
C GLU A 526 -18.71 -6.17 -12.11
N LYS A 527 -18.49 -7.38 -12.64
CA LYS A 527 -19.11 -8.62 -12.16
C LYS A 527 -18.89 -8.89 -10.67
N TYR A 528 -17.75 -8.47 -10.11
CA TYR A 528 -17.43 -8.71 -8.71
C TYR A 528 -17.56 -7.45 -7.85
N VAL A 529 -17.25 -6.27 -8.41
CA VAL A 529 -17.34 -4.98 -7.71
C VAL A 529 -18.06 -3.99 -8.62
N SER A 530 -19.29 -3.63 -8.26
CA SER A 530 -20.14 -2.73 -9.05
C SER A 530 -19.54 -1.32 -9.16
N VAL A 531 -20.03 -0.52 -10.12
CA VAL A 531 -19.57 0.86 -10.32
C VAL A 531 -19.85 1.73 -9.08
N GLU A 532 -20.97 1.47 -8.41
CA GLU A 532 -21.39 2.15 -7.18
C GLU A 532 -20.44 1.82 -6.03
N GLU A 533 -20.14 0.53 -5.81
CA GLU A 533 -19.20 0.09 -4.78
C GLU A 533 -17.79 0.62 -5.04
N ARG A 534 -17.35 0.68 -6.30
CA ARG A 534 -16.07 1.31 -6.66
C ARG A 534 -16.02 2.77 -6.24
N LYS A 535 -17.11 3.52 -6.44
CA LYS A 535 -17.20 4.92 -5.99
C LYS A 535 -17.17 5.03 -4.46
N GLU A 536 -17.88 4.15 -3.76
CA GLU A 536 -17.95 4.14 -2.29
C GLU A 536 -16.61 3.77 -1.63
N THR A 537 -15.92 2.77 -2.18
CA THR A 537 -14.60 2.30 -1.72
C THR A 537 -13.44 3.17 -2.21
N GLY A 538 -13.70 4.06 -3.17
CA GLY A 538 -12.68 4.89 -3.80
C GLY A 538 -11.82 4.15 -4.84
N LEU A 539 -12.17 2.93 -5.23
CA LEU A 539 -11.47 2.16 -6.26
C LEU A 539 -11.57 2.85 -7.63
N LYS A 540 -10.48 3.50 -8.06
CA LYS A 540 -10.44 4.22 -9.33
C LYS A 540 -10.33 3.28 -10.52
N GLU A 541 -11.00 3.66 -11.61
CA GLU A 541 -10.87 2.99 -12.92
C GLU A 541 -9.47 3.08 -13.54
N SER A 542 -8.64 4.00 -13.05
CA SER A 542 -7.25 4.18 -13.45
C SER A 542 -6.24 3.47 -12.55
N LEU A 543 -6.70 2.70 -11.56
CA LEU A 543 -5.79 2.04 -10.62
C LEU A 543 -4.99 0.94 -11.34
N ILE A 544 -3.69 1.16 -11.42
CA ILE A 544 -2.72 0.22 -11.95
C ILE A 544 -2.08 -0.52 -10.78
N ARG A 545 -2.02 -1.84 -10.89
CA ARG A 545 -1.31 -2.70 -9.94
C ARG A 545 0.00 -3.15 -10.56
N PHE A 546 1.08 -3.05 -9.80
CA PHE A 546 2.41 -3.47 -10.22
C PHE A 546 3.00 -4.49 -9.23
N SER A 547 3.21 -5.72 -9.71
CA SER A 547 4.01 -6.75 -9.04
C SER A 547 5.44 -6.61 -9.49
N VAL A 548 6.29 -6.06 -8.62
CA VAL A 548 7.70 -5.82 -8.90
C VAL A 548 8.49 -7.12 -8.73
N GLY A 549 9.18 -7.56 -9.78
CA GLY A 549 9.99 -8.77 -9.85
C GLY A 549 11.42 -8.60 -9.33
N LEU A 550 12.31 -9.49 -9.75
CA LEU A 550 13.71 -9.56 -9.33
C LEU A 550 14.68 -8.95 -10.36
N GLU A 551 14.15 -8.34 -11.42
CA GLU A 551 14.96 -7.64 -12.42
C GLU A 551 15.78 -6.49 -11.78
N ASN A 552 16.73 -5.95 -12.54
CA ASN A 552 17.47 -4.77 -12.12
C ASN A 552 16.50 -3.58 -11.93
N ALA A 553 16.54 -2.94 -10.76
CA ALA A 553 15.64 -1.84 -10.42
C ALA A 553 15.77 -0.64 -11.38
N GLU A 554 16.97 -0.34 -11.88
CA GLU A 554 17.16 0.74 -12.86
C GLU A 554 16.50 0.42 -14.20
N ASP A 555 16.54 -0.83 -14.65
CA ASP A 555 15.90 -1.21 -15.91
C ASP A 555 14.37 -1.22 -15.78
N LEU A 556 13.83 -1.58 -14.61
CA LEU A 556 12.41 -1.41 -14.31
C LEU A 556 12.00 0.06 -14.34
N LYS A 557 12.80 0.95 -13.72
CA LYS A 557 12.55 2.40 -13.74
C LYS A 557 12.62 2.98 -15.15
N LYS A 558 13.59 2.56 -15.97
CA LYS A 558 13.70 2.97 -17.39
C LYS A 558 12.52 2.48 -18.23
N ASP A 559 12.06 1.25 -18.02
CA ASP A 559 10.91 0.71 -18.76
C ASP A 559 9.63 1.49 -18.42
N LEU A 560 9.43 1.81 -17.14
CA LEU A 560 8.34 2.67 -16.70
C LEU A 560 8.46 4.10 -17.24
N GLU A 561 9.64 4.72 -17.20
CA GLU A 561 9.89 6.06 -17.76
C GLU A 561 9.54 6.08 -19.26
N HIS A 562 10.02 5.09 -20.03
CA HIS A 562 9.70 4.95 -21.45
C HIS A 562 8.20 4.82 -21.73
N ALA A 563 7.47 4.09 -20.88
CA ALA A 563 6.01 4.03 -20.98
C ALA A 563 5.36 5.37 -20.63
N LEU A 564 5.84 6.05 -19.59
CA LEU A 564 5.37 7.35 -19.13
C LEU A 564 5.66 8.47 -20.14
N GLU A 565 6.72 8.39 -20.95
CA GLU A 565 7.04 9.36 -22.01
C GLU A 565 6.03 9.33 -23.17
N LYS A 566 5.29 8.23 -23.34
CA LYS A 566 4.31 8.04 -24.42
C LYS A 566 2.90 8.56 -24.09
N VAL A 567 2.68 9.01 -22.86
CA VAL A 567 1.38 9.50 -22.34
C VAL A 567 1.43 10.95 -21.90
#